data_AF-A0A943PWJ3-F1
#
_entry.id   AF-A0A943PWJ3-F1
#
_cell.length_a   1.000
_cell.length_b   1.000
_cell.length_c   1.000
_cell.angle_alpha   90.00
_cell.angle_beta   90.00
_cell.angle_gamma   90.00
#
_symmetry.space_group_name_H-M   'P 1'
#
loop_
_entity.id
_entity.type
_entity.pdbx_description
1 polymer ?
#
loop_
_entity_poly.entity_id
_entity_poly.type
_entity_poly.pdbx_seq_one_letter_code
_entity_poly.pdbx_strand_id
1 'polypeptide(L)'
;MNYSGEALIFFVFNGKTAGNINIAYNSEITDGLLDVIIVKPGSIISTISSLLKFFKGEHLEESTNLIHFKTANLKVNCKDFSSNNITTDIDGEPGPEFPLTITCLTNSLNLIF
;
A
#
# COMPACT_ATOMS: atom_id res chain seq x y z
N MET A 1 1.34 0.57 -14.49
CA MET A 1 2.21 -0.57 -14.11
C MET A 1 1.35 -1.82 -14.02
N ASN A 2 1.88 -2.99 -14.40
CA ASN A 2 1.23 -4.27 -14.14
C ASN A 2 2.19 -5.13 -13.34
N TYR A 3 1.72 -5.72 -12.24
CA TYR A 3 2.48 -6.67 -11.42
C TYR A 3 1.70 -7.98 -11.33
N SER A 4 2.38 -9.10 -11.53
CA SER A 4 1.84 -10.44 -11.31
C SER A 4 2.92 -11.26 -10.62
N GLY A 5 2.62 -11.75 -9.43
CA GLY A 5 3.55 -12.48 -8.59
C GLY A 5 3.02 -12.63 -7.17
N GLU A 6 3.79 -13.28 -6.33
CA GLU A 6 3.48 -13.45 -4.92
C GLU A 6 3.65 -12.11 -4.16
N ALA A 7 2.82 -11.93 -3.14
CA ALA A 7 2.91 -10.80 -2.21
C ALA A 7 2.56 -11.31 -0.81
N LEU A 8 3.35 -10.90 0.19
CA LEU A 8 3.03 -11.16 1.60
C LEU A 8 1.91 -10.24 2.09
N ILE A 9 1.99 -8.97 1.70
CA ILE A 9 1.01 -7.93 2.02
C ILE A 9 1.18 -6.78 1.01
N PHE A 10 0.12 -6.01 0.79
CA PHE A 10 0.22 -4.72 0.12
C PHE A 10 -0.46 -3.64 0.95
N PHE A 11 0.02 -2.43 0.82
CA PHE A 11 -0.54 -1.24 1.45
C PHE A 11 -0.95 -0.23 0.39
N VAL A 12 -2.02 0.50 0.65
CA VAL A 12 -2.52 1.58 -0.20
C VAL A 12 -2.76 2.79 0.70
N PHE A 13 -2.00 3.86 0.48
CA PHE A 13 -2.06 5.06 1.28
C PHE A 13 -2.63 6.22 0.44
N ASN A 14 -3.67 6.88 0.96
CA ASN A 14 -4.20 8.13 0.41
C ASN A 14 -3.53 9.38 1.02
N GLY A 15 -2.81 9.22 2.14
CA GLY A 15 -2.12 10.31 2.83
C GLY A 15 -0.85 9.83 3.51
N LYS A 16 -0.09 10.77 4.08
CA LYS A 16 1.26 10.55 4.63
C LYS A 16 1.28 9.67 5.89
N THR A 17 0.17 9.55 6.60
CA THR A 17 0.11 8.98 7.94
C THR A 17 -0.90 7.84 8.04
N ALA A 18 -0.55 6.79 8.80
CA ALA A 18 -1.55 5.88 9.37
C ALA A 18 -1.37 5.90 10.90
N GLY A 19 -2.44 6.25 11.62
CA GLY A 19 -2.33 6.63 13.04
C GLY A 19 -1.37 7.81 13.25
N ASN A 20 -0.47 7.69 14.24
CA ASN A 20 0.54 8.72 14.56
C ASN A 20 1.88 8.53 13.80
N ILE A 21 1.97 7.61 12.85
CA ILE A 21 3.22 7.28 12.18
C ILE A 21 3.20 7.84 10.76
N ASN A 22 4.26 8.55 10.38
CA ASN A 22 4.46 9.10 9.05
C ASN A 22 5.02 8.00 8.13
N ILE A 23 4.13 7.18 7.59
CA ILE A 23 4.41 5.89 6.94
C ILE A 23 4.63 6.07 5.43
N ALA A 24 4.01 7.09 4.82
CA ALA A 24 4.07 7.33 3.39
C ALA A 24 4.72 8.68 3.08
N TYR A 25 6.04 8.77 3.25
CA TYR A 25 6.82 10.01 3.05
C TYR A 25 6.57 10.68 1.69
N ASN A 26 6.32 9.88 0.65
CA ASN A 26 6.04 10.35 -0.70
C ASN A 26 4.56 10.61 -1.00
N SER A 27 3.62 10.17 -0.16
CA SER A 27 2.19 10.37 -0.41
C SER A 27 1.83 11.83 -0.26
N GLU A 28 1.01 12.37 -1.15
CA GLU A 28 0.57 13.76 -1.09
C GLU A 28 -0.94 13.78 -1.19
N ILE A 29 -1.64 14.20 -0.13
CA ILE A 29 -3.10 14.06 -0.03
C ILE A 29 -3.86 14.87 -1.11
N THR A 30 -3.17 15.80 -1.76
CA THR A 30 -3.70 16.69 -2.78
C THR A 30 -3.27 16.32 -4.21
N ASP A 31 -2.40 15.32 -4.40
CA ASP A 31 -1.89 14.97 -5.74
C ASP A 31 -2.86 14.09 -6.56
N GLY A 32 -3.93 13.60 -5.92
CA GLY A 32 -4.92 12.73 -6.56
C GLY A 32 -4.43 11.32 -6.83
N LEU A 33 -3.36 10.88 -6.16
CA LEU A 33 -2.75 9.57 -6.30
C LEU A 33 -2.75 8.81 -4.97
N LEU A 34 -2.77 7.49 -5.10
CA LEU A 34 -2.53 6.55 -4.00
C LEU A 34 -1.09 6.08 -4.06
N ASP A 35 -0.43 6.01 -2.90
CA ASP A 35 0.87 5.37 -2.75
C ASP A 35 0.66 3.88 -2.45
N VAL A 36 1.11 3.04 -3.37
CA VAL A 36 0.95 1.58 -3.30
C VAL A 36 2.29 0.94 -3.00
N ILE A 37 2.33 0.13 -1.95
CA ILE A 37 3.51 -0.65 -1.57
C ILE A 37 3.15 -2.13 -1.62
N ILE A 38 3.92 -2.91 -2.35
CA ILE A 38 3.80 -4.38 -2.38
C ILE A 38 5.03 -4.98 -1.73
N VAL A 39 4.83 -5.84 -0.75
CA VAL A 39 5.89 -6.57 -0.06
C VAL A 39 5.99 -7.97 -0.67
N LYS A 40 7.08 -8.24 -1.38
CA LYS A 40 7.37 -9.56 -1.96
C LYS A 40 7.80 -10.57 -0.89
N PRO A 41 7.59 -11.87 -1.11
CA PRO A 41 8.21 -12.91 -0.29
C PRO A 41 9.74 -12.77 -0.27
N GLY A 42 10.32 -13.03 0.90
CA GLY A 42 11.76 -12.93 1.14
C GLY A 42 12.10 -13.37 2.57
N SER A 43 13.36 -13.23 2.97
CA SER A 43 13.73 -13.46 4.37
C SER A 43 13.00 -12.48 5.28
N ILE A 44 12.32 -12.97 6.32
CA ILE A 44 11.54 -12.17 7.27
C ILE A 44 12.35 -10.97 7.79
N ILE A 45 13.62 -11.21 8.15
CA ILE A 45 14.53 -10.16 8.65
C ILE A 45 14.76 -9.09 7.59
N SER A 46 15.04 -9.50 6.34
CA SER A 46 15.28 -8.58 5.23
C SER A 46 14.03 -7.77 4.87
N THR A 47 12.87 -8.39 4.93
CA THR A 47 11.57 -7.77 4.62
C THR A 47 11.18 -6.76 5.68
N ILE A 48 11.28 -7.12 6.96
CA ILE A 48 11.02 -6.19 8.08
C ILE A 48 12.02 -5.03 8.04
N SER A 49 13.30 -5.31 7.83
CA SER A 49 14.32 -4.26 7.73
C SER A 49 14.02 -3.28 6.58
N SER A 50 13.67 -3.80 5.41
CA SER A 50 13.31 -2.97 4.24
C SER A 50 12.07 -2.12 4.51
N LEU A 51 11.05 -2.69 5.16
CA LEU A 51 9.83 -1.99 5.50
C LEU A 51 10.07 -0.86 6.53
N LEU A 52 10.89 -1.11 7.55
CA LEU A 52 11.29 -0.09 8.53
C LEU A 52 12.10 1.04 7.90
N LYS A 53 13.06 0.72 7.02
CA LYS A 53 13.82 1.72 6.26
C LYS A 53 12.90 2.57 5.38
N PHE A 54 11.94 1.93 4.71
CA PHE A 54 10.93 2.62 3.91
C PHE A 54 10.12 3.61 4.76
N PHE A 55 9.58 3.17 5.89
CA PHE A 55 8.79 4.04 6.78
C PHE A 55 9.61 5.17 7.43
N LYS A 56 10.93 5.01 7.54
CA LYS A 56 11.83 6.07 8.00
C LYS A 56 12.24 7.06 6.90
N GLY A 57 11.87 6.82 5.64
CA GLY A 57 12.32 7.61 4.50
C GLY A 57 13.82 7.46 4.20
N GLU A 58 14.44 6.36 4.64
CA GLU A 58 15.84 6.06 4.35
C GLU A 58 15.99 5.56 2.90
N HIS A 59 17.14 5.85 2.27
CA HIS A 59 17.40 5.67 0.83
C HIS A 59 16.94 4.29 0.31
N LEU A 60 15.89 4.31 -0.52
CA LEU A 60 15.11 3.13 -0.95
C LEU A 60 15.77 2.29 -2.06
N GLU A 61 16.92 2.72 -2.57
CA GLU A 61 17.57 2.16 -3.75
C GLU A 61 18.04 0.70 -3.57
N GLU A 62 18.13 0.20 -2.33
CA GLU A 62 18.61 -1.15 -2.01
C GLU A 62 17.51 -2.18 -1.69
N SER A 63 16.24 -1.78 -1.66
CA SER A 63 15.16 -2.66 -1.17
C SER A 63 14.56 -3.57 -2.28
N THR A 64 15.19 -4.71 -2.55
CA THR A 64 14.77 -5.66 -3.61
C THR A 64 13.37 -6.27 -3.41
N ASN A 65 12.90 -6.30 -2.16
CA ASN A 65 11.68 -7.00 -1.75
C ASN A 65 10.45 -6.09 -1.69
N LEU A 66 10.60 -4.81 -2.02
CA LEU A 66 9.50 -3.84 -2.05
C LEU A 66 9.25 -3.39 -3.49
N ILE A 67 7.99 -3.20 -3.83
CA ILE A 67 7.58 -2.44 -5.01
C ILE A 67 6.81 -1.24 -4.51
N HIS A 68 7.22 -0.04 -4.92
CA HIS A 68 6.52 1.19 -4.61
C HIS A 68 6.15 1.91 -5.91
N PHE A 69 4.89 2.33 -6.03
CA PHE A 69 4.42 3.14 -7.14
C PHE A 69 3.21 3.99 -6.72
N LYS A 70 2.95 5.04 -7.49
CA LYS A 70 1.76 5.88 -7.34
C LYS A 70 0.74 5.61 -8.45
N THR A 71 -0.55 5.63 -8.12
CA THR A 71 -1.63 5.53 -9.12
C THR A 71 -2.94 6.15 -8.62
N ALA A 72 -3.73 6.74 -9.52
CA ALA A 72 -5.10 7.14 -9.20
C ALA A 72 -6.08 5.95 -9.21
N ASN A 73 -5.73 4.84 -9.86
CA ASN A 73 -6.59 3.67 -10.02
C ASN A 73 -5.78 2.39 -9.81
N LEU A 74 -6.24 1.53 -8.91
CA LEU A 74 -5.65 0.24 -8.60
C LEU A 74 -6.70 -0.87 -8.73
N LYS A 75 -6.36 -1.91 -9.48
CA LYS A 75 -7.15 -3.14 -9.55
C LYS A 75 -6.31 -4.28 -8.98
N VAL A 76 -6.87 -5.03 -8.03
CA VAL A 76 -6.18 -6.14 -7.38
C VAL A 76 -7.04 -7.39 -7.47
N ASN A 77 -6.44 -8.46 -8.01
CA ASN A 77 -7.06 -9.78 -8.05
C ASN A 77 -6.17 -10.76 -7.32
N CYS A 78 -6.72 -11.46 -6.33
CA CYS A 78 -6.01 -12.49 -5.57
C CYS A 78 -6.64 -13.84 -5.90
N LYS A 79 -5.85 -14.83 -6.33
CA LYS A 79 -6.36 -16.16 -6.70
C LYS A 79 -6.69 -17.01 -5.46
N ASP A 80 -5.93 -16.83 -4.39
CA ASP A 80 -5.97 -17.71 -3.21
C ASP A 80 -6.80 -17.12 -2.05
N PHE A 81 -7.61 -16.09 -2.32
CA PHE A 81 -8.29 -15.35 -1.24
C PHE A 81 -9.23 -16.22 -0.42
N SER A 82 -10.02 -17.09 -1.07
CA SER A 82 -10.97 -17.99 -0.40
C SER A 82 -10.29 -19.18 0.28
N SER A 83 -9.18 -19.69 -0.26
CA SER A 83 -8.49 -20.86 0.29
C SER A 83 -7.60 -20.53 1.48
N ASN A 84 -7.12 -19.28 1.56
CA ASN A 84 -6.11 -18.86 2.53
C ASN A 84 -6.65 -17.83 3.55
N ASN A 85 -7.96 -17.61 3.61
CA ASN A 85 -8.61 -16.63 4.48
C ASN A 85 -7.96 -15.23 4.38
N ILE A 86 -7.63 -14.80 3.16
CA ILE A 86 -6.99 -13.50 2.94
C ILE A 86 -8.09 -12.44 3.06
N THR A 87 -7.98 -11.59 4.07
CA THR A 87 -8.89 -10.47 4.30
C THR A 87 -8.25 -9.16 3.87
N THR A 88 -9.08 -8.13 3.75
CA THR A 88 -8.63 -6.76 3.59
C THR A 88 -9.05 -5.94 4.80
N ASP A 89 -8.37 -4.82 5.00
CA ASP A 89 -8.65 -3.87 6.07
C ASP A 89 -8.65 -2.45 5.47
N ILE A 90 -9.59 -1.62 5.91
CA ILE A 90 -9.68 -0.21 5.57
C ILE A 90 -9.74 0.56 6.87
N ASP A 91 -8.72 1.39 7.14
CA ASP A 91 -8.62 2.26 8.32
C ASP A 91 -8.86 1.55 9.67
N GLY A 92 -8.53 0.26 9.77
CA GLY A 92 -8.70 -0.57 10.97
C GLY A 92 -10.03 -1.32 11.06
N GLU A 93 -10.86 -1.25 10.02
CA GLU A 93 -12.11 -2.01 9.89
C GLU A 93 -12.04 -3.07 8.78
N PRO A 94 -12.80 -4.18 8.89
CA PRO A 94 -12.87 -5.18 7.83
C PRO A 94 -13.25 -4.57 6.47
N GLY A 95 -12.37 -4.76 5.49
CA GLY A 95 -12.57 -4.27 4.13
C GLY A 95 -13.33 -5.25 3.23
N PRO A 96 -13.55 -4.87 1.96
CA PRO A 96 -14.21 -5.71 0.97
C PRO A 96 -13.35 -6.92 0.54
N GLU A 97 -14.01 -7.98 0.07
CA GLU A 97 -13.33 -9.14 -0.51
C GLU A 97 -12.78 -8.84 -1.92
N PHE A 98 -11.85 -9.66 -2.38
CA PHE A 98 -11.34 -9.59 -3.76
C PHE A 98 -12.42 -10.00 -4.79
N PRO A 99 -12.39 -9.46 -6.03
CA PRO A 99 -11.41 -8.51 -6.55
C PRO A 99 -11.64 -7.08 -6.06
N LEU A 100 -10.54 -6.36 -5.84
CA LEU A 100 -10.57 -4.97 -5.38
C LEU A 100 -10.43 -4.01 -6.55
N THR A 101 -11.23 -2.94 -6.53
CA THR A 101 -11.01 -1.74 -7.34
C THR A 101 -10.95 -0.55 -6.39
N ILE A 102 -9.79 0.11 -6.36
CA ILE A 102 -9.51 1.24 -5.48
C ILE A 102 -9.21 2.46 -6.37
N THR A 103 -9.96 3.53 -6.18
CA THR A 103 -9.85 4.76 -6.99
C THR A 103 -9.67 5.96 -6.06
N CYS A 104 -8.65 6.77 -6.32
CA CYS A 104 -8.51 8.07 -5.69
C CYS A 104 -9.52 9.04 -6.30
N LEU A 105 -10.39 9.62 -5.48
CA LEU A 105 -11.30 10.66 -5.89
C LEU A 105 -10.70 12.02 -5.54
N THR A 106 -10.00 12.61 -6.51
CA THR A 106 -9.30 13.89 -6.35
C THR A 106 -10.27 15.00 -5.95
N ASN A 107 -9.94 15.76 -4.90
CA ASN A 107 -10.73 16.89 -4.39
C ASN A 107 -12.21 16.54 -4.10
N SER A 108 -12.48 15.30 -3.71
CA SER A 108 -13.84 14.83 -3.37
C SER A 108 -14.33 15.32 -2.02
N LEU A 109 -13.42 15.71 -1.13
CA LEU A 109 -13.73 16.23 0.20
C LEU A 109 -13.26 17.68 0.34
N ASN A 110 -14.16 18.54 0.79
CA ASN A 110 -13.84 19.88 1.26
C ASN A 110 -13.59 19.82 2.77
N LEU A 111 -12.33 19.89 3.16
CA LEU A 111 -11.94 19.94 4.57
C LEU A 111 -11.99 21.39 5.06
N ILE A 112 -12.57 21.58 6.24
CA ILE A 112 -12.49 22.85 6.96
C ILE A 112 -11.21 22.78 7.78
N PHE A 113 -10.26 23.67 7.46
CA PHE A 113 -9.05 23.87 8.23
C PHE A 113 -9.25 25.02 9.22
#